data_AF-A0A8T4JAY0-F1
#
_entry.id   AF-A0A8T4JAY0-F1
#
_cell.length_a   1.000
_cell.length_b   1.000
_cell.length_c   1.000
_cell.angle_alpha   90.00
_cell.angle_beta   90.00
_cell.angle_gamma   90.00
#
_symmetry.space_group_name_H-M   'P 1'
#
loop_
_entity.id
_entity.type
_entity.pdbx_description
1 polymer ?
#
loop_
_entity_poly.entity_id
_entity_poly.type
_entity_poly.pdbx_seq_one_letter_code
_entity_poly.pdbx_strand_id
1 'polypeptide(L)'
;MFTIIYAILQKVKVFGKGPETKKYSVVIALVLGIIFVVVAQDLVYIMLQAVPNVSIVIIAILMALLIIGMLGKRVELGGNSLSGWIAFMAFLLVVYIFGAAARWWDSYWFGWLVSDPEIVALVVTILVFAIIIWFVTHEPKEKDDDKKFGKQFANLLKGGDDD
;
A
#
# COMPACT_ATOMS: atom_id res chain seq x y z
N MET A 1 22.28 19.54 3.61
CA MET A 1 22.72 20.76 4.33
C MET A 1 24.03 21.34 3.81
N PHE A 2 25.12 20.58 3.74
CA PHE A 2 26.39 21.01 3.12
C PHE A 2 26.19 21.77 1.80
N THR A 3 25.48 21.16 0.84
CA THR A 3 25.22 21.74 -0.48
C THR A 3 24.44 23.06 -0.42
N ILE A 4 23.52 23.19 0.54
CA ILE A 4 22.70 24.40 0.73
C ILE A 4 23.56 25.54 1.28
N ILE A 5 24.33 25.27 2.34
CA ILE A 5 25.24 26.26 2.95
C ILE A 5 26.30 26.70 1.93
N TYR A 6 26.86 25.74 1.18
CA TYR A 6 27.80 26.03 0.10
C TYR A 6 27.20 26.93 -0.98
N ALA A 7 25.98 26.63 -1.44
CA ALA A 7 25.28 27.44 -2.44
C ALA A 7 25.01 28.88 -1.93
N ILE A 8 24.64 29.03 -0.65
CA ILE A 8 24.43 30.34 -0.03
C ILE A 8 25.75 31.12 0.05
N LEU A 9 26.83 30.51 0.55
CA LEU A 9 28.15 31.14 0.63
C LEU A 9 28.65 31.61 -0.75
N GLN A 10 28.42 30.81 -1.80
CA GLN A 10 28.73 31.22 -3.17
C GLN A 10 27.86 32.37 -3.69
N LYS A 11 26.58 32.40 -3.34
CA LYS A 11 25.64 33.43 -3.81
C LYS A 11 25.90 34.79 -3.15
N VAL A 12 26.18 34.79 -1.85
CA VAL A 12 26.45 36.00 -1.05
C VAL A 12 27.87 36.53 -1.30
N LYS A 13 28.78 35.71 -1.84
CA LYS A 13 30.18 36.08 -2.14
C LYS A 13 30.89 36.68 -0.93
N VAL A 14 30.67 36.10 0.25
CA VAL A 14 31.24 36.57 1.53
C VAL A 14 32.76 36.74 1.46
N PHE A 15 33.45 35.93 0.66
CA PHE A 15 34.91 35.96 0.52
C PHE A 15 35.42 36.63 -0.76
N GLY A 16 34.53 37.26 -1.55
CA GLY A 16 34.87 37.94 -2.80
C GLY A 16 34.81 37.06 -4.06
N LYS A 17 35.39 37.53 -5.18
CA LYS A 17 35.29 36.92 -6.52
C LYS A 17 36.55 36.15 -6.99
N GLY A 18 37.54 35.95 -6.12
CA GLY A 18 38.79 35.28 -6.48
C GLY A 18 38.66 33.75 -6.63
N PRO A 19 39.59 33.07 -7.33
CA PRO A 19 39.59 31.61 -7.46
C PRO A 19 39.74 30.88 -6.12
N GLU A 20 40.40 31.52 -5.15
CA GLU A 20 40.59 31.05 -3.77
C GLU A 20 39.26 30.97 -2.99
N THR A 21 38.24 31.76 -3.34
CA THR A 21 37.00 31.88 -2.56
C THR A 21 36.13 30.64 -2.62
N LYS A 22 36.27 29.85 -3.70
CA LYS A 22 35.63 28.53 -3.82
C LYS A 22 36.19 27.57 -2.78
N LYS A 23 37.51 27.52 -2.59
CA LYS A 23 38.17 26.63 -1.62
C LYS A 23 37.69 26.93 -0.19
N TYR A 24 37.69 28.20 0.20
CA TYR A 24 37.20 28.61 1.51
C TYR A 24 35.72 28.30 1.72
N SER A 25 34.87 28.53 0.72
CA SER A 25 33.43 28.25 0.82
C SER A 25 33.15 26.75 0.97
N VAL A 26 33.91 25.88 0.30
CA VAL A 26 33.80 24.42 0.48
C VAL A 26 34.18 24.03 1.91
N VAL A 27 35.32 24.49 2.41
CA VAL A 27 35.81 24.15 3.76
C VAL A 27 34.82 24.63 4.83
N ILE A 28 34.35 25.88 4.72
CA ILE A 28 33.41 26.44 5.70
C ILE A 28 32.05 25.74 5.63
N ALA A 29 31.54 25.46 4.43
CA ALA A 29 30.29 24.70 4.28
C ALA A 29 30.42 23.28 4.84
N LEU A 30 31.60 22.66 4.72
CA LEU A 30 31.88 21.34 5.28
C LEU A 30 31.86 21.38 6.81
N VAL A 31 32.59 22.31 7.41
CA VAL A 31 32.65 22.48 8.87
C VAL A 31 31.26 22.79 9.44
N LEU A 32 30.55 23.77 8.86
CA LEU A 32 29.19 24.11 9.29
C LEU A 32 28.19 22.97 9.05
N GLY A 33 28.35 22.22 7.96
CA GLY A 33 27.53 21.06 7.66
C GLY A 33 27.70 19.94 8.69
N ILE A 34 28.93 19.67 9.12
CA ILE A 34 29.24 18.68 10.15
C ILE A 34 28.71 19.15 11.51
N ILE A 35 28.95 20.41 11.89
CA ILE A 35 28.43 20.98 13.14
C ILE A 35 26.90 20.87 13.17
N PHE A 36 26.23 21.19 12.06
CA PHE A 36 24.78 21.07 11.97
C PHE A 36 24.31 19.63 12.20
N VAL A 37 24.96 18.63 11.59
CA VAL A 37 24.59 17.21 11.78
C VAL A 37 24.80 16.77 13.23
N VAL A 38 25.87 17.24 13.88
CA VAL A 38 26.17 16.90 15.27
C VAL A 38 25.23 17.60 16.26
N VAL A 39 24.85 18.85 16.00
CA VAL A 39 23.96 19.62 16.90
C VAL A 39 22.49 19.26 16.67
N ALA A 40 22.09 18.97 15.43
CA ALA A 40 20.70 18.68 15.06
C ALA A 40 20.37 17.19 15.14
N GLN A 41 20.90 16.45 16.12
CA GLN A 41 20.69 14.99 16.23
C GLN A 41 19.21 14.63 16.24
N ASP A 42 18.38 15.39 16.96
CA ASP A 42 16.94 15.17 17.05
C ASP A 42 16.26 15.31 15.69
N LEU A 43 16.64 16.32 14.91
CA LEU A 43 16.10 16.59 13.57
C LEU A 43 16.51 15.49 12.58
N VAL A 44 17.77 15.04 12.66
CA VAL A 44 18.27 13.91 11.85
C VAL A 44 17.53 12.63 12.22
N TYR A 45 17.31 12.39 13.51
CA TYR A 45 16.57 11.23 14.00
C TYR A 45 15.12 11.22 13.54
N ILE A 46 14.41 12.35 13.67
CA ILE A 46 13.04 12.50 13.16
C ILE A 46 12.98 12.29 11.65
N MET A 47 13.93 12.84 10.89
CA MET A 47 14.01 12.62 9.44
C MET A 47 14.24 11.13 9.13
N LEU A 48 15.17 10.48 9.82
CA LEU A 48 15.47 9.05 9.64
C LEU A 48 14.26 8.16 10.00
N GLN A 49 13.45 8.54 10.98
CA GLN A 49 12.20 7.86 11.28
C GLN A 49 11.11 8.14 10.23
N ALA A 50 11.10 9.34 9.64
CA ALA A 50 10.11 9.71 8.62
C ALA A 50 10.39 9.09 7.25
N VAL A 51 11.67 8.91 6.86
CA VAL A 51 12.04 8.38 5.53
C VAL A 51 11.38 7.03 5.22
N PRO A 52 11.48 6.00 6.09
CA PRO A 52 10.83 4.71 5.83
C PRO A 52 9.31 4.83 5.65
N ASN A 53 8.65 5.61 6.51
CA ASN A 53 7.20 5.79 6.46
C ASN A 53 6.75 6.44 5.14
N VAL A 54 7.47 7.48 4.69
CA VAL A 54 7.19 8.14 3.42
C VAL A 54 7.45 7.20 2.23
N SER A 55 8.54 6.43 2.26
CA SER A 55 8.85 5.45 1.21
C SER A 55 7.76 4.37 1.08
N ILE A 56 7.24 3.87 2.18
CA ILE A 56 6.14 2.88 2.19
C ILE A 56 4.89 3.46 1.50
N VAL A 57 4.53 4.71 1.83
CA VAL A 57 3.37 5.38 1.22
C VAL A 57 3.56 5.57 -0.29
N ILE A 58 4.75 5.96 -0.74
CA ILE A 58 5.04 6.10 -2.17
C ILE A 58 4.91 4.74 -2.89
N ILE A 59 5.46 3.67 -2.31
CA ILE A 59 5.34 2.32 -2.86
C ILE A 59 3.87 1.88 -2.93
N ALA A 60 3.07 2.19 -1.91
CA ALA A 60 1.63 1.92 -1.89
C ALA A 60 0.91 2.56 -3.08
N ILE A 61 1.17 3.85 -3.31
CA ILE A 61 0.59 4.61 -4.43
C ILE A 61 1.02 4.01 -5.76
N LEU A 62 2.31 3.67 -5.92
CA LEU A 62 2.82 3.04 -7.13
C LEU A 62 2.14 1.70 -7.40
N MET A 63 1.99 0.84 -6.38
CA MET A 63 1.31 -0.44 -6.52
C MET A 63 -0.17 -0.28 -6.88
N ALA A 64 -0.87 0.67 -6.26
CA ALA A 64 -2.26 0.98 -6.60
C ALA A 64 -2.38 1.45 -8.07
N LEU A 65 -1.50 2.36 -8.51
CA LEU A 65 -1.45 2.83 -9.88
C LEU A 65 -1.13 1.70 -10.87
N LEU A 66 -0.25 0.75 -10.51
CA LEU A 66 0.05 -0.42 -11.32
C LEU A 66 -1.15 -1.35 -11.45
N ILE A 67 -1.87 -1.62 -10.36
CA ILE A 67 -3.08 -2.44 -10.36
C ILE A 67 -4.16 -1.78 -11.25
N ILE A 68 -4.39 -0.48 -11.08
CA ILE A 68 -5.34 0.28 -11.90
C ILE A 68 -4.91 0.28 -13.37
N GLY A 69 -3.63 0.49 -13.66
CA GLY A 69 -3.10 0.47 -15.02
C GLY A 69 -3.19 -0.90 -15.69
N MET A 70 -2.99 -1.97 -14.92
CA MET A 70 -3.05 -3.35 -15.40
C MET A 70 -4.49 -3.85 -15.59
N LEU A 71 -5.40 -3.50 -14.67
CA LEU A 71 -6.78 -3.98 -14.66
C LEU A 71 -7.75 -3.06 -15.42
N GLY A 72 -7.42 -1.78 -15.57
CA GLY A 72 -8.32 -0.73 -16.08
C GLY A 72 -8.80 -0.92 -17.52
N LYS A 73 -8.24 -1.86 -18.28
CA LYS A 73 -8.71 -2.21 -19.63
C LYS A 73 -9.61 -3.45 -19.71
N ARG A 74 -9.75 -4.25 -18.64
CA ARG A 74 -10.48 -5.53 -18.70
C ARG A 74 -11.64 -5.67 -17.73
N VAL A 75 -11.80 -4.72 -16.80
CA VAL A 75 -12.92 -4.73 -15.86
C VAL A 75 -14.03 -3.86 -16.45
N GLU A 76 -14.93 -4.49 -17.22
CA GLU A 76 -16.24 -3.90 -17.51
C GLU A 76 -16.97 -3.71 -16.18
N LEU A 77 -16.83 -2.51 -15.59
CA LEU A 77 -17.36 -2.10 -14.28
C LEU A 77 -18.91 -2.03 -14.22
N GLY A 78 -19.61 -2.66 -15.17
CA GLY A 78 -21.04 -2.45 -15.42
C GLY A 78 -21.94 -3.68 -15.35
N GLY A 79 -21.46 -4.87 -14.95
CA GLY A 79 -22.32 -6.06 -14.98
C GLY A 79 -21.95 -7.16 -14.00
N ASN A 80 -22.58 -7.14 -12.83
CA ASN A 80 -22.85 -8.23 -11.87
C ASN A 80 -21.78 -9.34 -11.63
N SER A 81 -20.51 -9.08 -11.94
CA SER A 81 -19.49 -10.13 -11.96
C SER A 81 -18.70 -10.13 -10.66
N LEU A 82 -18.55 -11.34 -10.11
CA LEU A 82 -17.64 -11.72 -9.03
C LEU A 82 -16.27 -10.99 -9.11
N SER A 83 -15.81 -10.70 -10.34
CA SER A 83 -14.58 -9.97 -10.65
C SER A 83 -14.52 -8.56 -10.03
N GLY A 84 -15.61 -7.79 -10.06
CA GLY A 84 -15.65 -6.45 -9.46
C GLY A 84 -15.52 -6.48 -7.94
N TRP A 85 -16.12 -7.50 -7.30
CA TRP A 85 -16.04 -7.69 -5.85
C TRP A 85 -14.65 -8.17 -5.42
N ILE A 86 -14.01 -9.04 -6.21
CA ILE A 86 -12.63 -9.47 -5.99
C ILE A 86 -11.66 -8.29 -6.13
N ALA A 87 -11.82 -7.44 -7.15
CA ALA A 87 -11.00 -6.25 -7.32
C ALA A 87 -11.17 -5.25 -6.16
N PHE A 88 -12.41 -5.07 -5.68
CA PHE A 88 -12.71 -4.21 -4.52
C PHE A 88 -12.10 -4.76 -3.23
N MET A 89 -12.19 -6.06 -2.99
CA MET A 89 -11.56 -6.72 -1.84
C MET A 89 -10.04 -6.67 -1.91
N ALA A 90 -9.43 -6.84 -3.09
CA ALA A 90 -7.99 -6.69 -3.29
C ALA A 90 -7.54 -5.24 -3.00
N PHE A 91 -8.31 -4.25 -3.47
CA PHE A 91 -8.05 -2.84 -3.17
C PHE A 91 -8.13 -2.56 -1.66
N LEU A 92 -9.16 -3.05 -0.97
CA LEU A 92 -9.30 -2.91 0.48
C LEU A 92 -8.15 -3.58 1.24
N LEU A 93 -7.71 -4.76 0.81
CA LEU A 93 -6.61 -5.50 1.42
C LEU A 93 -5.26 -4.78 1.24
N VAL A 94 -5.02 -4.20 0.05
CA VAL A 94 -3.84 -3.35 -0.20
C VAL A 94 -3.87 -2.11 0.70
N VAL A 95 -5.00 -1.39 0.75
CA VAL A 95 -5.16 -0.23 1.63
C VAL A 95 -4.96 -0.61 3.10
N TYR A 96 -5.45 -1.77 3.53
CA TYR A 96 -5.28 -2.26 4.90
C TYR A 96 -3.81 -2.55 5.23
N ILE A 97 -3.10 -3.30 4.38
CA ILE A 97 -1.68 -3.64 4.58
C ILE A 97 -0.82 -2.39 4.63
N PHE A 98 -1.03 -1.45 3.70
CA PHE A 98 -0.25 -0.21 3.67
C PHE A 98 -0.64 0.75 4.80
N GLY A 99 -1.90 0.82 5.18
CA GLY A 99 -2.34 1.56 6.36
C GLY A 99 -1.72 0.99 7.65
N ALA A 100 -1.57 -0.34 7.74
CA ALA A 100 -0.90 -0.99 8.87
C ALA A 100 0.60 -0.69 8.89
N ALA A 101 1.27 -0.80 7.74
CA ALA A 101 2.68 -0.47 7.61
C ALA A 101 2.96 1.02 7.91
N ALA A 102 2.03 1.92 7.57
CA ALA A 102 2.13 3.35 7.86
C ALA A 102 1.67 3.73 9.28
N ARG A 103 1.33 2.75 10.13
CA ARG A 103 0.79 2.94 11.49
C ARG A 103 -0.46 3.84 11.52
N TRP A 104 -1.30 3.82 10.47
CA TRP A 104 -2.59 4.51 10.48
C TRP A 104 -3.59 3.88 11.46
N TRP A 105 -3.40 2.58 11.74
CA TRP A 105 -4.25 1.81 12.65
C TRP A 105 -3.78 1.81 14.11
N ASP A 106 -2.76 2.60 14.45
CA ASP A 106 -2.20 2.73 15.81
C ASP A 106 -3.12 3.47 16.81
N SER A 107 -4.36 3.75 16.40
CA SER A 107 -5.38 4.32 17.27
C SER A 107 -5.81 3.33 18.35
N TYR A 108 -6.12 3.85 19.55
CA TYR A 108 -6.41 3.14 20.80
C TYR A 108 -7.42 1.98 20.69
N TRP A 109 -8.26 1.96 19.66
CA TRP A 109 -9.29 0.93 19.43
C TRP A 109 -8.75 -0.37 18.82
N PHE A 110 -7.64 -0.34 18.08
CA PHE A 110 -7.01 -1.52 17.46
C PHE A 110 -5.57 -1.76 17.93
N GLY A 111 -5.02 -0.87 18.77
CA GLY A 111 -3.64 -0.93 19.24
C GLY A 111 -3.25 -2.29 19.82
N TRP A 112 -4.11 -2.96 20.59
CA TRP A 112 -3.79 -4.26 21.19
C TRP A 112 -3.56 -5.40 20.18
N LEU A 113 -4.13 -5.31 18.97
CA LEU A 113 -3.99 -6.33 17.93
C LEU A 113 -2.84 -6.02 16.95
N VAL A 114 -2.40 -4.76 16.89
CA VAL A 114 -1.41 -4.25 15.92
C VAL A 114 -0.06 -3.92 16.59
N SER A 115 0.00 -3.84 17.92
CA SER A 115 1.22 -3.49 18.67
C SER A 115 2.34 -4.51 18.53
N ASP A 116 2.02 -5.78 18.29
CA ASP A 116 3.01 -6.83 18.08
C ASP A 116 3.12 -7.20 16.59
N PRO A 117 4.21 -6.78 15.90
CA PRO A 117 4.44 -7.10 14.49
C PRO A 117 4.42 -8.60 14.21
N GLU A 118 4.79 -9.41 15.20
CA GLU A 118 4.83 -10.87 15.12
C GLU A 118 3.43 -11.49 15.11
N ILE A 119 2.51 -10.97 15.93
CA ILE A 119 1.10 -11.41 15.95
C ILE A 119 0.41 -10.98 14.65
N VAL A 120 0.68 -9.76 14.18
CA VAL A 120 0.14 -9.26 12.90
C VAL A 120 0.61 -10.14 11.73
N ALA A 121 1.91 -10.45 11.68
CA ALA A 121 2.46 -11.34 10.65
C ALA A 121 1.79 -12.72 10.69
N LEU A 122 1.67 -13.31 11.88
CA LEU A 122 1.03 -14.63 12.07
C LEU A 122 -0.44 -14.63 11.63
N VAL A 123 -1.22 -13.63 12.04
CA VAL A 123 -2.64 -13.50 11.67
C VAL A 123 -2.81 -13.29 10.18
N VAL A 124 -1.98 -12.45 9.56
CA VAL A 124 -2.00 -12.22 8.11
C VAL A 124 -1.64 -13.50 7.35
N THR A 125 -0.63 -14.25 7.79
CA THR A 125 -0.28 -15.55 7.19
C THR A 125 -1.44 -16.54 7.28
N ILE A 126 -2.06 -16.68 8.46
CA ILE A 126 -3.22 -17.57 8.64
C ILE A 126 -4.38 -17.17 7.72
N LEU A 127 -4.66 -15.87 7.61
CA LEU A 127 -5.75 -15.36 6.79
C LEU A 127 -5.49 -15.57 5.29
N VAL A 128 -4.26 -15.34 4.83
CA VAL A 128 -3.85 -15.65 3.45
C VAL A 128 -3.97 -17.13 3.15
N PHE A 129 -3.52 -17.99 4.07
CA PHE A 129 -3.68 -19.45 3.92
C PHE A 129 -5.15 -19.88 3.88
N ALA A 130 -6.00 -19.30 4.73
CA ALA A 130 -7.43 -19.58 4.72
C ALA A 130 -8.09 -19.16 3.39
N ILE A 131 -7.70 -18.01 2.84
CA ILE A 131 -8.17 -17.55 1.52
C ILE A 131 -7.69 -18.49 0.42
N ILE A 132 -6.42 -18.91 0.44
CA ILE A 132 -5.87 -19.85 -0.55
C ILE A 132 -6.61 -21.18 -0.47
N ILE A 133 -6.80 -21.75 0.72
CA ILE A 133 -7.53 -23.00 0.91
C ILE A 133 -8.96 -22.83 0.41
N TRP A 134 -9.65 -21.77 0.79
CA TRP A 134 -11.01 -21.48 0.35
C TRP A 134 -11.09 -21.35 -1.18
N PHE A 135 -10.14 -20.65 -1.79
CA PHE A 135 -10.08 -20.45 -3.24
C PHE A 135 -9.79 -21.74 -4.00
N VAL A 136 -8.91 -22.59 -3.48
CA VAL A 136 -8.56 -23.89 -4.09
C VAL A 136 -9.68 -24.92 -3.88
N THR A 137 -10.36 -24.88 -2.74
CA THR A 137 -11.46 -25.82 -2.44
C THR A 137 -12.80 -25.38 -3.02
N HIS A 138 -12.90 -24.16 -3.56
CA HIS A 138 -14.11 -23.71 -4.23
C HIS A 138 -14.20 -24.32 -5.64
N GLU A 139 -14.81 -25.50 -5.74
CA GLU A 139 -15.25 -26.01 -7.02
C GLU A 139 -16.36 -25.09 -7.58
N PRO A 140 -16.28 -24.67 -8.86
CA PRO A 140 -17.33 -23.89 -9.48
C PRO A 140 -18.59 -24.76 -9.53
N LYS A 141 -19.57 -24.45 -8.68
CA LYS A 141 -20.90 -25.04 -8.79
C LYS A 141 -21.49 -24.63 -10.14
N GLU A 142 -21.53 -25.59 -11.05
CA GLU A 142 -22.14 -25.46 -12.36
C GLU A 142 -23.62 -25.09 -12.17
N LYS A 143 -24.04 -23.98 -12.80
CA LYS A 143 -25.41 -23.45 -12.76
C LYS A 143 -26.38 -24.33 -13.56
N ASP A 144 -26.56 -25.59 -13.16
CA ASP A 144 -27.41 -26.53 -13.90
C ASP A 144 -28.56 -27.16 -13.07
N ASP A 145 -28.59 -26.94 -11.75
CA ASP A 145 -29.63 -27.52 -10.89
C ASP A 145 -30.95 -26.74 -10.86
N ASP A 146 -30.94 -25.41 -11.03
CA ASP A 146 -32.17 -24.60 -10.97
C ASP A 146 -33.13 -24.89 -12.16
N LYS A 147 -32.60 -25.32 -13.30
CA LYS A 147 -33.41 -25.66 -14.49
C LYS A 147 -33.99 -27.08 -14.42
N LYS A 148 -33.37 -28.01 -13.69
CA LYS A 148 -33.89 -29.39 -13.53
C LYS A 148 -35.05 -29.44 -12.56
N PHE A 149 -34.99 -28.69 -11.46
CA PHE A 149 -36.07 -28.65 -10.48
C PHE A 149 -37.36 -28.07 -11.07
N GLY A 150 -37.28 -26.96 -11.81
CA GLY A 150 -38.44 -26.36 -12.49
C GLY A 150 -39.08 -27.25 -13.56
N LYS A 151 -38.26 -28.01 -14.32
CA LYS A 151 -38.77 -28.96 -15.32
C LYS A 151 -39.42 -30.19 -14.69
N GLN A 152 -38.87 -30.72 -13.59
CA GLN A 152 -39.48 -31.82 -12.85
C GLN A 152 -40.80 -31.40 -12.21
N PHE A 153 -40.87 -30.20 -11.62
CA PHE A 153 -42.10 -29.68 -11.02
C PHE A 153 -43.20 -29.40 -12.05
N ALA A 154 -42.82 -28.86 -13.22
CA ALA A 154 -43.75 -28.62 -14.33
C ALA A 154 -44.31 -29.94 -14.91
N ASN A 155 -43.50 -30.99 -15.03
CA ASN A 155 -43.96 -32.30 -15.49
C ASN A 155 -44.88 -32.99 -14.46
N LEU A 156 -44.66 -32.75 -13.16
CA LEU A 156 -45.49 -33.28 -12.08
C LEU A 156 -46.85 -32.56 -11.99
N LEU A 157 -46.89 -31.26 -12.31
CA LEU A 157 -48.15 -30.48 -12.40
C LEU A 157 -48.93 -30.73 -13.70
N LYS A 158 -48.28 -31.20 -14.76
CA LYS A 158 -48.91 -31.41 -16.08
C LYS A 158 -49.35 -32.87 -16.32
N GLY A 159 -49.00 -33.80 -15.44
CA GLY A 159 -49.31 -35.23 -15.56
C GLY A 159 -50.59 -35.69 -14.83
N GLY A 160 -51.61 -34.85 -14.72
CA GLY A 160 -52.80 -35.11 -13.91
C GLY A 160 -54.15 -35.25 -14.63
N ASP A 161 -54.22 -35.15 -15.97
CA ASP A 161 -55.49 -35.15 -16.72
C ASP A 161 -55.49 -36.16 -17.88
N ASP A 162 -55.29 -37.45 -17.60
CA ASP A 162 -55.63 -38.54 -18.52
C ASP A 162 -56.08 -39.76 -17.68
N ASP A 163 -57.33 -39.73 -17.21
CA ASP A 163 -58.20 -40.90 -16.93
C ASP A 163 -59.66 -40.44 -16.74
#